data_AF-A0AAV3PQY8-F1
#
_entry.id   AF-A0AAV3PQY8-F1
#
_cell.length_a   1.000
_cell.length_b   1.000
_cell.length_c   1.000
_cell.angle_alpha   90.00
_cell.angle_beta   90.00
_cell.angle_gamma   90.00
#
_symmetry.space_group_name_H-M   'P 1'
#
loop_
_entity.id
_entity.type
_entity.pdbx_description
1 polymer ?
#
loop_
_entity_poly.entity_id
_entity_poly.type
_entity_poly.pdbx_seq_one_letter_code
_entity_poly.pdbx_strand_id
1 'polypeptide(L)'
;MQNHRQRVHLQVVHNLTWKSSFLTVVYASCNVVKHLVMCGKERIGGNAPDTLSMADFNQCLLDCNLLDVGFVGSKYTWSNGTVSQRLDRVVCNQSCIDQ
;
A
#
# COMPACT_ATOMS: atom_id res chain seq x y z
N MET A 1 -16.50 4.15 15.96
CA MET A 1 -16.82 4.37 14.54
C MET A 1 -16.61 3.05 13.81
N GLN A 2 -17.66 2.47 13.23
CA GLN A 2 -17.55 1.22 12.47
C GLN A 2 -16.72 1.45 11.20
N ASN A 3 -15.75 0.56 10.96
CA ASN A 3 -14.80 0.69 9.89
C ASN A 3 -15.41 0.06 8.63
N HIS A 4 -16.06 0.87 7.80
CA HIS A 4 -16.57 0.41 6.51
C HIS A 4 -15.41 0.32 5.53
N ARG A 5 -15.08 -0.89 5.07
CA ARG A 5 -14.03 -1.13 4.06
C ARG A 5 -14.43 -0.40 2.77
N GLN A 6 -13.72 0.67 2.43
CA GLN A 6 -13.93 1.40 1.18
C GLN A 6 -12.93 0.92 0.13
N ARG A 7 -13.46 0.54 -1.04
CA ARG A 7 -12.67 0.17 -2.22
C ARG A 7 -13.10 1.05 -3.38
N VAL A 8 -12.14 1.61 -4.09
CA VAL A 8 -12.37 2.31 -5.36
C VAL A 8 -11.64 1.53 -6.45
N HIS A 9 -12.36 1.10 -7.48
CA HIS A 9 -11.79 0.45 -8.66
C HIS A 9 -11.75 1.46 -9.82
N LEU A 10 -10.57 1.67 -10.38
CA LEU A 10 -10.32 2.54 -11.53
C LEU A 10 -9.87 1.66 -12.69
N GLN A 11 -10.55 1.72 -13.83
CA GLN A 11 -10.10 1.05 -15.05
C GLN A 11 -9.39 2.06 -15.94
N VAL A 12 -8.12 1.81 -16.23
CA VAL A 12 -7.34 2.56 -17.21
C VAL A 12 -7.40 1.80 -18.53
N VAL A 13 -7.86 2.46 -19.60
CA VAL A 13 -7.92 1.89 -20.95
C VAL A 13 -6.89 2.61 -21.81
N HIS A 14 -5.96 1.84 -22.40
CA HIS A 14 -4.95 2.37 -23.30
C HIS A 14 -5.51 2.41 -24.73
N ASN A 15 -5.84 3.61 -25.22
CA ASN A 15 -6.48 3.82 -26.52
C ASN A 15 -5.69 3.27 -27.72
N LEU A 16 -4.36 3.16 -27.61
CA LEU A 16 -3.50 2.69 -28.71
C LEU A 16 -3.33 1.17 -28.73
N THR A 17 -3.41 0.51 -27.57
CA THR A 17 -3.11 -0.93 -27.45
C THR A 17 -4.34 -1.77 -27.14
N TRP A 18 -5.50 -1.14 -26.89
CA TRP A 18 -6.74 -1.77 -26.41
C TRP A 18 -6.57 -2.61 -25.13
N LYS A 19 -5.44 -2.46 -24.43
CA LYS A 19 -5.20 -3.08 -23.13
C LYS A 19 -5.91 -2.27 -22.06
N SER A 20 -6.41 -2.96 -21.03
CA SER A 20 -6.94 -2.31 -19.83
C SER A 20 -6.21 -2.80 -18.58
N SER A 21 -6.13 -1.93 -17.57
CA SER A 21 -5.56 -2.23 -16.26
C SER A 21 -6.51 -1.74 -15.18
N PHE A 22 -6.65 -2.51 -14.11
CA PHE A 22 -7.49 -2.15 -12.97
C PHE A 22 -6.61 -1.69 -11.81
N LEU A 23 -6.79 -0.44 -11.37
CA LEU A 23 -6.21 0.09 -10.14
C LEU A 23 -7.26 0.00 -9.04
N THR A 24 -6.99 -0.79 -8.01
CA THR A 24 -7.85 -0.88 -6.82
C THR A 24 -7.23 -0.10 -5.69
N VAL A 25 -7.86 1.01 -5.29
CA VAL A 25 -7.48 1.76 -4.10
C VAL A 25 -8.27 1.22 -2.92
N VAL A 26 -7.57 0.72 -1.91
CA VAL A 26 -8.16 0.26 -0.65
C VAL A 26 -7.83 1.28 0.42
N TYR A 27 -8.84 1.98 0.93
CA TYR A 27 -8.66 2.82 2.10
C TYR A 27 -8.75 1.96 3.36
N ALA A 28 -7.72 2.00 4.19
CA ALA A 28 -7.72 1.41 5.52
C ALA A 28 -7.54 2.53 6.55
N SER A 29 -8.51 2.66 7.46
CA SER A 29 -8.52 3.72 8.48
C SER A 29 -7.22 3.74 9.29
N CYS A 30 -6.62 4.92 9.48
CA CYS A 30 -5.36 5.13 10.22
C CYS A 30 -5.36 4.56 11.65
N ASN A 31 -6.54 4.33 12.24
CA ASN A 31 -6.69 3.72 13.56
C ASN A 31 -6.45 2.20 13.58
N VAL A 32 -6.63 1.53 12.43
CA VAL A 32 -6.37 0.08 12.26
C VAL A 32 -4.97 -0.18 11.69
N VAL A 33 -4.37 0.82 11.06
CA VAL A 33 -3.20 0.66 10.18
C VAL A 33 -1.89 1.11 10.84
N LYS A 34 -1.79 1.00 12.17
CA LYS A 34 -0.55 1.38 12.88
C LYS A 34 0.66 0.54 12.42
N HIS A 35 0.43 -0.66 11.87
CA HIS A 35 1.47 -1.67 11.61
C HIS A 35 1.57 -2.16 10.15
N LEU A 36 0.83 -1.61 9.17
CA LEU A 36 0.99 -2.02 7.76
C LEU A 36 2.21 -1.33 7.10
N VAL A 37 3.38 -1.66 7.61
CA VAL A 37 4.66 -1.32 6.99
C VAL A 37 5.32 -2.61 6.51
N MET A 38 5.96 -2.58 5.34
CA MET A 38 6.65 -3.77 4.82
C MET A 38 8.00 -3.99 5.49
N CYS A 39 8.61 -2.91 6.00
CA CYS A 39 9.86 -2.96 6.73
C CYS A 39 9.99 -1.79 7.72
N GLY A 40 10.91 -1.92 8.68
CA GLY A 40 11.16 -0.87 9.68
C GLY A 40 11.61 0.47 9.09
N LYS A 41 12.11 0.52 7.84
CA LYS A 41 12.48 1.78 7.18
C LYS A 41 11.27 2.60 6.73
N GLU A 42 10.07 2.03 6.68
CA GLU A 42 8.84 2.73 6.30
C GLU A 42 8.16 3.44 7.48
N ARG A 43 8.79 3.41 8.67
CA ARG A 43 8.34 4.08 9.88
C ARG A 43 9.51 4.76 10.57
N ILE A 44 9.31 6.00 11.00
CA ILE A 44 10.23 6.71 11.89
C ILE A 44 9.44 7.19 13.12
N GLY A 45 10.02 7.02 14.30
CA GLY A 45 9.44 7.44 15.57
C GLY A 45 8.44 6.45 16.17
N GLY A 46 8.12 6.66 17.44
CA GLY A 46 7.24 5.80 18.23
C GLY A 46 7.84 4.43 18.53
N ASN A 47 6.98 3.46 18.88
CA ASN A 47 7.41 2.09 19.19
C ASN A 47 7.94 1.37 17.95
N ALA A 48 8.79 0.37 18.20
CA ALA A 48 9.27 -0.54 17.17
C ALA A 48 8.08 -1.15 16.40
N PRO A 49 8.17 -1.27 15.06
CA PRO A 49 7.13 -1.93 14.28
C PRO A 49 7.03 -3.40 14.71
N ASP A 50 5.80 -3.91 14.81
CA ASP A 50 5.54 -5.32 15.10
C ASP A 50 5.95 -6.18 13.90
N THR A 51 6.95 -7.04 14.08
CA THR A 51 7.49 -7.88 13.01
C THR A 51 6.50 -8.91 12.49
N LEU A 52 5.57 -9.37 13.32
CA LEU A 52 4.53 -10.32 12.91
C LEU A 52 3.54 -9.65 11.95
N SER A 53 3.01 -8.48 12.32
CA SER A 53 2.14 -7.70 11.43
C SER A 53 2.82 -7.33 10.09
N MET A 54 4.13 -7.04 10.11
CA MET A 54 4.88 -6.79 8.87
C MET A 54 4.95 -8.05 7.99
N ALA A 55 5.20 -9.21 8.60
CA ALA A 55 5.25 -10.48 7.90
C ALA A 55 3.88 -10.85 7.30
N ASP A 56 2.80 -10.70 8.07
CA ASP A 56 1.44 -10.96 7.60
C ASP A 56 1.05 -10.06 6.43
N PHE A 57 1.44 -8.78 6.49
CA PHE A 57 1.19 -7.85 5.39
C PHE A 57 1.97 -8.23 4.13
N ASN A 58 3.25 -8.54 4.26
CA ASN A 58 4.07 -9.00 3.14
C ASN A 58 3.54 -10.32 2.55
N GLN A 59 3.12 -11.26 3.40
CA GLN A 59 2.54 -12.52 2.98
C GLN A 59 1.24 -12.31 2.21
N CYS A 60 0.37 -11.40 2.66
CA CYS A 60 -0.86 -11.04 1.95
C CYS A 60 -0.59 -10.50 0.54
N LEU A 61 0.44 -9.65 0.38
CA LEU A 61 0.85 -9.18 -0.95
C LEU A 61 1.36 -10.33 -1.83
N LEU A 62 2.18 -11.22 -1.26
CA LEU A 62 2.69 -12.40 -1.95
C LEU A 62 1.56 -13.36 -2.38
N ASP A 63 0.63 -13.67 -1.49
CA ASP A 63 -0.53 -14.54 -1.75
C ASP A 63 -1.43 -13.97 -2.85
N CYS A 64 -1.51 -12.64 -2.95
CA CYS A 64 -2.25 -11.93 -4.00
C CYS A 64 -1.41 -11.70 -5.28
N ASN A 65 -0.15 -12.12 -5.29
CA ASN A 65 0.80 -11.90 -6.38
C ASN A 65 0.98 -10.40 -6.72
N LEU A 66 0.98 -9.56 -5.67
CA LEU A 66 1.11 -8.09 -5.74
C LEU A 66 2.51 -7.65 -5.32
N LEU A 67 3.04 -6.69 -6.06
CA LEU A 67 4.36 -6.08 -5.87
C LEU A 67 4.19 -4.59 -5.55
N ASP A 68 4.88 -4.08 -4.53
CA ASP A 68 4.99 -2.63 -4.32
C ASP A 68 5.88 -2.03 -5.41
N VAL A 69 5.31 -1.15 -6.23
CA VAL A 69 6.03 -0.50 -7.34
C VAL A 69 6.97 0.61 -6.89
N GLY A 70 7.03 0.88 -5.58
CA GLY A 70 7.82 1.94 -5.00
C GLY A 70 7.08 3.28 -4.97
N PHE A 71 7.85 4.36 -4.94
CA PHE A 71 7.33 5.72 -4.80
C PHE A 71 8.25 6.72 -5.50
N VAL A 72 7.67 7.85 -5.88
CA VAL A 72 8.40 9.04 -6.34
C VAL A 72 8.05 10.19 -5.41
N GLY A 73 9.07 10.92 -4.93
CA GLY A 73 8.89 12.02 -3.98
C GLY A 73 8.92 11.58 -2.52
N SER A 74 7.99 12.08 -1.70
CA SER A 74 8.01 11.85 -0.25
C SER A 74 7.80 10.37 0.09
N LYS A 75 8.74 9.81 0.86
CA LYS A 75 8.67 8.43 1.35
C LYS A 75 7.54 8.22 2.36
N TYR A 76 7.27 9.22 3.21
CA TYR A 76 6.22 9.15 4.22
C TYR A 76 5.00 9.91 3.73
N THR A 77 3.83 9.29 3.83
CA THR A 77 2.56 9.84 3.34
C THR A 77 1.61 10.20 4.49
N TRP A 78 1.96 9.79 5.71
CA TRP A 78 1.25 10.15 6.93
C TRP A 78 2.21 10.52 8.06
N SER A 79 1.83 11.50 8.87
CA SER A 79 2.52 11.87 10.10
C SER A 79 1.53 12.41 11.13
N ASN A 80 1.83 12.20 12.41
CA ASN A 80 1.16 12.86 13.54
C ASN A 80 2.09 13.83 14.30
N GLY A 81 3.22 14.20 13.71
CA GLY A 81 4.24 15.07 14.31
C GLY A 81 5.30 14.35 15.15
N THR A 82 5.04 13.13 15.63
CA THR A 82 6.03 12.32 16.39
C THR A 82 6.41 11.02 15.67
N VAL A 83 5.50 10.53 14.84
CA VAL A 83 5.65 9.34 14.02
C VAL A 83 5.37 9.72 12.57
N SER A 84 6.19 9.23 11.66
CA SER A 84 5.94 9.29 10.21
C SER A 84 5.91 7.89 9.62
N GLN A 85 4.94 7.62 8.73
CA GLN A 85 4.73 6.30 8.10
C GLN A 85 4.40 6.43 6.61
N ARG A 86 4.80 5.41 5.84
CA ARG A 86 4.29 5.22 4.48
C ARG A 86 3.01 4.40 4.55
N LEU A 87 1.86 5.06 4.46
CA LEU A 87 0.54 4.41 4.49
C LEU A 87 -0.04 4.23 3.10
N ASP A 88 0.21 5.19 2.22
CA ASP A 88 -0.26 5.17 0.84
C ASP A 88 0.81 4.52 -0.04
N ARG A 89 0.40 3.49 -0.78
CA ARG A 89 1.26 2.76 -1.70
C ARG A 89 0.48 2.27 -2.90
N VAL A 90 1.20 2.09 -3.99
CA VAL A 90 0.67 1.44 -5.19
C VAL A 90 1.25 0.04 -5.21
N VAL A 91 0.38 -0.95 -5.33
CA VAL A 91 0.77 -2.35 -5.52
C VAL A 91 0.10 -2.88 -6.78
N CYS A 92 0.82 -3.70 -7.54
CA CYS A 92 0.28 -4.26 -8.78
C CYS A 92 0.82 -5.67 -9.04
N ASN A 93 0.14 -6.42 -9.89
CA ASN A 93 0.67 -7.69 -10.39
C ASN A 93 1.87 -7.44 -11.33
N GLN A 94 2.73 -8.44 -11.49
CA GLN A 94 3.92 -8.35 -12.37
C GLN A 94 3.55 -7.92 -13.80
N SER A 95 2.41 -8.38 -14.31
CA SER A 95 1.89 -8.03 -15.65
C SER A 95 1.60 -6.54 -15.84
N CYS A 96 1.50 -5.75 -14.76
CA CYS A 96 1.33 -4.30 -14.83
C CYS A 96 2.66 -3.55 -15.00
N ILE A 97 3.80 -4.19 -14.70
CA ILE A 97 5.14 -3.61 -14.74
C ILE A 97 5.84 -3.96 -16.07
N ASP A 98 5.54 -5.13 -16.63
CA ASP A 98 6.09 -5.59 -17.90
C ASP A 98 5.38 -4.87 -19.09
N GLN A 99 5.85 -3.66 -19.43
CA GLN A 99 5.52 -2.94 -20.67
C GLN A 99 6.75 -2.68 -21.53
#